data_AF-A0A2S8ZRD2-F1
#
_entry.id   AF-A0A2S8ZRD2-F1
#
_cell.length_a   1.000
_cell.length_b   1.000
_cell.length_c   1.000
_cell.angle_alpha   90.00
_cell.angle_beta   90.00
_cell.angle_gamma   90.00
#
_symmetry.space_group_name_H-M   'P 1'
#
loop_
_entity.id
_entity.type
_entity.pdbx_description
1 polymer ?
#
loop_
_entity_poly.entity_id
_entity_poly.type
_entity_poly.pdbx_seq_one_letter_code
_entity_poly.pdbx_strand_id
1 'polypeptide(L)'
;MFSGTGITFSLILYVIIAIALWRVFTKAGHPGILAIIPIVNLIFLIKIAGMSGWLVLLYLIPLVNIIFAIVVAVKLGKNFGKGGVFSFFLLWLFSFIGYFIIGFGSAEYRRV
;
A
#
# COMPACT_ATOMS: atom_id res chain seq x y z
N MET A 1 -2.66 -8.72 27.26
CA MET A 1 -3.65 -9.78 26.95
C MET A 1 -4.43 -9.32 25.72
N PHE A 2 -4.26 -9.96 24.56
CA PHE A 2 -5.15 -9.72 23.43
C PHE A 2 -6.46 -10.46 23.71
N SER A 3 -7.53 -9.73 24.04
CA SER A 3 -8.86 -10.32 24.15
C SER A 3 -9.28 -10.88 22.79
N GLY A 4 -10.04 -11.98 22.75
CA GLY A 4 -10.51 -12.57 21.48
C GLY A 4 -11.21 -11.55 20.57
N THR A 5 -11.87 -10.55 21.16
CA THR A 5 -12.47 -9.40 20.46
C THR A 5 -11.46 -8.55 19.68
N GLY A 6 -10.27 -8.30 20.23
CA GLY A 6 -9.22 -7.51 19.56
C GLY A 6 -8.63 -8.24 18.35
N ILE A 7 -8.47 -9.57 18.45
CA ILE A 7 -7.99 -10.40 17.34
C ILE A 7 -9.01 -10.38 16.20
N THR A 8 -10.29 -10.61 16.50
CA THR A 8 -11.37 -10.58 15.49
C THR A 8 -11.43 -9.23 14.78
N PHE A 9 -11.36 -8.12 15.52
CA PHE A 9 -11.41 -6.79 14.93
C PHE A 9 -10.19 -6.52 14.02
N SER A 10 -8.99 -6.88 14.46
CA SER A 10 -7.77 -6.71 13.66
C SER A 10 -7.79 -7.53 12.36
N LEU A 11 -8.36 -8.74 12.40
CA LEU A 11 -8.52 -9.61 11.23
C LEU A 11 -9.49 -9.01 10.21
N ILE A 12 -10.62 -8.45 10.68
CA ILE A 12 -11.59 -7.78 9.81
C ILE A 12 -10.94 -6.60 9.09
N LEU A 13 -10.25 -5.73 9.83
CA LEU A 13 -9.54 -4.59 9.23
C LEU A 13 -8.48 -5.03 8.22
N TYR A 14 -7.74 -6.10 8.54
CA TYR A 14 -6.75 -6.68 7.64
C TYR A 14 -7.36 -7.10 6.31
N VAL A 15 -8.46 -7.87 6.35
CA VAL A 15 -9.17 -8.34 5.15
C VAL A 15 -9.67 -7.17 4.31
N ILE A 16 -10.25 -6.14 4.95
CA ILE A 16 -10.76 -4.96 4.23
C ILE A 16 -9.62 -4.22 3.50
N ILE A 17 -8.48 -4.00 4.15
CA ILE A 17 -7.31 -3.37 3.51
C ILE A 17 -6.77 -4.26 2.39
N ALA A 18 -6.72 -5.56 2.60
CA ALA A 18 -6.23 -6.52 1.61
C ALA A 18 -7.08 -6.50 0.34
N ILE A 19 -8.41 -6.32 0.45
CA ILE A 19 -9.31 -6.15 -0.70
C ILE A 19 -8.99 -4.87 -1.49
N ALA A 20 -8.73 -3.76 -0.81
CA ALA A 20 -8.33 -2.51 -1.47
C ALA A 20 -7.00 -2.67 -2.21
N LEU A 21 -6.00 -3.25 -1.55
CA LEU A 21 -4.69 -3.52 -2.15
C LEU A 21 -4.77 -4.52 -3.30
N TRP A 22 -5.64 -5.53 -3.21
CA TRP A 22 -5.88 -6.47 -4.31
C TRP A 22 -6.23 -5.71 -5.59
N ARG A 23 -7.15 -4.74 -5.49
CA ARG A 23 -7.53 -3.90 -6.65
C ARG A 23 -6.38 -3.05 -7.15
N VAL A 24 -5.62 -2.42 -6.25
CA VAL A 24 -4.40 -1.65 -6.62
C VAL A 24 -3.42 -2.53 -7.40
N PHE A 25 -3.20 -3.76 -6.96
CA PHE A 25 -2.25 -4.68 -7.58
C PHE A 25 -2.74 -5.14 -8.94
N THR A 26 -4.02 -5.50 -9.05
CA THR A 26 -4.62 -5.88 -10.34
C THR A 26 -4.57 -4.75 -11.36
N LYS A 27 -4.82 -3.49 -10.94
CA LYS A 27 -4.67 -2.31 -11.81
C LYS A 27 -3.24 -2.08 -12.27
N ALA A 28 -2.26 -2.44 -11.45
CA ALA A 28 -0.85 -2.36 -11.79
C ALA A 28 -0.32 -3.57 -12.57
N GLY A 29 -1.20 -4.51 -12.96
CA GLY A 29 -0.82 -5.70 -13.73
C GLY A 29 -0.21 -6.83 -12.90
N HIS A 30 -0.38 -6.82 -11.57
CA HIS A 30 0.08 -7.89 -10.68
C HIS A 30 -1.10 -8.73 -10.15
N PRO A 31 -0.88 -10.04 -9.88
CA PRO A 31 -1.90 -10.87 -9.24
C PRO A 31 -2.34 -10.28 -7.89
N GLY A 32 -3.63 -10.03 -7.74
CA GLY A 32 -4.16 -9.39 -6.52
C GLY A 32 -3.96 -10.20 -5.24
N ILE A 33 -3.83 -11.52 -5.35
CA ILE A 33 -3.51 -12.42 -4.22
C ILE A 33 -2.22 -12.04 -3.49
N LEU A 34 -1.27 -11.40 -4.20
CA LEU A 34 -0.02 -10.92 -3.62
C LEU A 34 -0.24 -9.83 -2.56
N ALA A 35 -1.38 -9.13 -2.58
CA ALA A 35 -1.74 -8.12 -1.58
C ALA A 35 -2.05 -8.72 -0.19
N ILE A 36 -2.42 -10.00 -0.13
CA ILE A 36 -2.84 -10.71 1.09
C ILE A 36 -1.65 -11.23 1.89
N ILE A 37 -0.46 -11.33 1.28
CA ILE A 37 0.70 -11.94 1.94
C ILE A 37 1.56 -10.82 2.56
N PRO A 38 1.74 -10.75 3.90
CA PRO A 38 2.25 -9.56 4.61
C PRO A 38 3.65 -9.02 4.21
N ILE A 39 4.51 -9.86 3.64
CA ILE A 39 5.85 -9.44 3.18
C ILE A 39 5.85 -9.21 1.67
N VAL A 40 5.14 -10.06 0.94
CA VAL A 40 5.05 -9.99 -0.52
C VAL A 40 4.28 -8.74 -0.94
N ASN A 41 3.24 -8.35 -0.20
CA ASN A 41 2.48 -7.14 -0.50
C ASN A 41 3.38 -5.89 -0.43
N LEU A 42 4.27 -5.77 0.55
CA LEU A 42 5.21 -4.65 0.67
C LEU A 42 6.18 -4.63 -0.52
N ILE A 43 6.77 -5.78 -0.87
CA ILE A 43 7.69 -5.90 -2.01
C ILE A 43 7.02 -5.43 -3.30
N PHE A 44 5.81 -5.89 -3.56
CA PHE A 44 5.08 -5.53 -4.77
C PHE A 44 4.55 -4.10 -4.74
N LEU A 45 4.14 -3.58 -3.58
CA LEU A 45 3.77 -2.18 -3.44
C LEU A 45 4.95 -1.25 -3.80
N ILE A 46 6.17 -1.58 -3.37
CA ILE A 46 7.40 -0.88 -3.75
C ILE A 46 7.65 -0.98 -5.25
N LYS A 47 7.44 -2.16 -5.86
CA LYS A 47 7.56 -2.35 -7.32
C LYS A 47 6.55 -1.51 -8.09
N ILE A 48 5.30 -1.44 -7.63
CA ILE A 48 4.23 -0.62 -8.20
C ILE A 48 4.56 0.87 -8.05
N ALA A 49 5.22 1.26 -6.95
CA ALA A 49 5.79 2.60 -6.78
C ALA A 49 7.03 2.87 -7.69
N GLY A 50 7.37 1.96 -8.61
CA GLY A 50 8.44 2.13 -9.58
C GLY A 50 9.84 1.94 -9.00
N MET A 51 9.97 1.19 -7.91
CA MET A 51 11.25 0.95 -7.22
C MET A 51 11.64 -0.53 -7.18
N SER A 52 12.89 -0.81 -6.82
CA SER A 52 13.35 -2.19 -6.62
C SER A 52 12.68 -2.79 -5.38
N GLY A 53 12.12 -3.99 -5.51
CA GLY A 53 11.48 -4.71 -4.39
C GLY A 53 12.44 -5.02 -3.23
N TRP A 54 13.75 -5.06 -3.48
CA TRP A 54 14.80 -5.24 -2.45
C TRP A 54 14.85 -4.10 -1.43
N LEU A 55 14.33 -2.91 -1.78
CA LEU A 55 14.23 -1.81 -0.84
C LEU A 55 13.24 -2.07 0.31
N VAL A 56 12.51 -3.19 0.29
CA VAL A 56 11.72 -3.63 1.45
C VAL A 56 12.59 -3.76 2.71
N LEU A 57 13.88 -4.07 2.56
CA LEU A 57 14.83 -4.15 3.68
C LEU A 57 14.99 -2.81 4.42
N LEU A 58 14.73 -1.67 3.77
CA LEU A 58 14.76 -0.36 4.43
C LEU A 58 13.67 -0.22 5.50
N TYR A 59 12.60 -1.02 5.43
CA TYR A 59 11.58 -1.06 6.48
C TYR A 59 12.07 -1.69 7.79
N LEU A 60 13.20 -2.41 7.78
CA LEU A 60 13.81 -2.99 8.97
C LEU A 60 14.63 -1.98 9.77
N ILE A 61 15.01 -0.86 9.16
CA ILE A 61 15.83 0.18 9.79
C ILE A 61 14.88 1.19 10.47
N PRO A 62 14.96 1.38 11.79
CA PRO A 62 14.14 2.37 12.50
C PRO A 62 14.32 3.78 11.93
N LEU A 63 13.25 4.58 11.95
CA LEU A 63 13.15 5.94 11.38
C LEU A 63 13.23 6.00 9.85
N VAL A 64 14.15 5.26 9.24
CA VAL A 64 14.26 5.12 7.77
C VAL A 64 12.98 4.48 7.22
N ASN A 65 12.41 3.50 7.93
CA ASN A 65 11.15 2.88 7.57
C ASN A 65 10.00 3.90 7.38
N ILE A 66 9.91 4.92 8.25
CA ILE A 66 8.87 5.94 8.20
C ILE A 66 9.07 6.85 6.99
N ILE A 67 10.29 7.37 6.81
CA ILE A 67 10.63 8.25 5.69
C ILE A 67 10.44 7.50 4.37
N PHE A 68 10.91 6.25 4.31
CA PHE A 68 10.79 5.43 3.13
C PHE A 68 9.33 5.09 2.80
N ALA A 69 8.47 4.86 3.80
CA ALA A 69 7.04 4.68 3.59
C ALA A 69 6.38 5.90 2.93
N ILE A 70 6.76 7.12 3.33
CA ILE A 70 6.29 8.36 2.71
C ILE A 70 6.73 8.42 1.24
N VAL A 71 8.00 8.10 0.95
CA VAL A 71 8.53 8.08 -0.42
C VAL A 71 7.78 7.07 -1.29
N VAL A 72 7.55 5.85 -0.78
CA VAL A 72 6.76 4.82 -1.46
C VAL A 72 5.34 5.34 -1.75
N ALA A 73 4.67 5.95 -0.77
CA ALA A 73 3.33 6.49 -0.94
C ALA A 73 3.28 7.59 -2.01
N VAL A 74 4.23 8.53 -2.00
CA VAL A 74 4.33 9.62 -2.99
C VAL A 74 4.52 9.07 -4.40
N LYS A 75 5.47 8.15 -4.59
CA LYS A 75 5.72 7.54 -5.90
C LYS A 75 4.56 6.67 -6.37
N LEU A 76 3.95 5.91 -5.46
CA LEU A 76 2.75 5.13 -5.75
C LEU A 76 1.63 6.05 -6.23
N GLY A 77 1.31 7.10 -5.48
CA GLY A 77 0.28 8.05 -5.88
C GLY A 77 0.61 8.72 -7.21
N LYS A 78 1.86 9.11 -7.46
CA LYS A 78 2.30 9.63 -8.77
C LYS A 78 1.97 8.65 -9.91
N ASN A 79 2.26 7.36 -9.72
CA ASN A 79 1.96 6.31 -10.69
C ASN A 79 0.45 6.06 -10.85
N PHE A 80 -0.38 6.49 -9.91
CA PHE A 80 -1.85 6.50 -10.02
C PHE A 80 -2.41 7.88 -10.41
N GLY A 81 -1.56 8.81 -10.87
CA GLY A 81 -1.97 10.16 -11.28
C GLY A 81 -2.42 11.07 -10.14
N LYS A 82 -1.92 10.84 -8.92
CA LYS A 82 -2.22 11.61 -7.71
C LYS A 82 -1.02 12.49 -7.31
N GLY A 83 -1.31 13.67 -6.77
CA GLY A 83 -0.31 14.62 -6.31
C GLY A 83 0.28 14.27 -4.93
N GLY A 84 1.38 14.93 -4.55
CA GLY A 84 2.11 14.65 -3.30
C GLY A 84 1.27 14.81 -2.03
N VAL A 85 0.38 15.80 -1.97
CA VAL A 85 -0.54 16.01 -0.82
C VAL A 85 -1.50 14.84 -0.66
N PHE A 86 -2.13 14.40 -1.76
CA PHE A 86 -2.98 13.21 -1.75
C PHE A 86 -2.21 11.99 -1.25
N SER A 87 -1.00 11.78 -1.78
CA SER A 87 -0.18 10.63 -1.41
C SER A 87 0.22 10.64 0.06
N PHE A 88 0.65 11.78 0.58
CA PHE A 88 1.06 11.91 1.98
C PHE A 88 -0.12 11.65 2.93
N PHE A 89 -1.23 12.34 2.72
CA PHE A 89 -2.37 12.24 3.64
C PHE A 89 -3.15 10.95 3.45
N LEU A 90 -3.40 10.50 2.22
CA LEU A 90 -4.31 9.39 1.96
C LEU A 90 -3.62 8.06 1.66
N LEU A 91 -2.37 8.04 1.18
CA LEU A 91 -1.65 6.78 0.94
C LEU A 91 -0.67 6.43 2.06
N TRP A 92 -0.15 7.42 2.80
CA TRP A 92 0.72 7.17 3.96
C TRP A 92 -0.04 7.30 5.29
N LEU A 93 -0.59 8.48 5.61
CA LEU A 93 -1.21 8.73 6.92
C LEU A 93 -2.56 8.01 7.10
N PHE A 94 -3.45 8.13 6.12
CA PHE A 94 -4.78 7.49 6.10
C PHE A 94 -4.87 6.44 5.00
N SER A 95 -3.85 5.58 4.93
CA SER A 95 -3.64 4.58 3.87
C SER A 95 -4.86 3.70 3.59
N PHE A 96 -5.65 3.35 4.62
CA PHE A 96 -6.93 2.65 4.48
C PHE A 96 -7.82 3.29 3.43
N ILE A 97 -8.05 4.61 3.51
CA ILE A 97 -8.95 5.33 2.60
C ILE A 97 -8.31 5.49 1.21
N GLY A 98 -7.03 5.89 1.15
CA GLY A 98 -6.39 6.15 -0.13
C GLY A 98 -6.30 4.91 -1.01
N TYR A 99 -6.01 3.73 -0.45
CA TYR A 99 -5.98 2.48 -1.22
C TYR A 99 -7.35 2.13 -1.81
N PHE A 100 -8.46 2.40 -1.11
CA PHE A 100 -9.80 2.25 -1.70
C PHE A 100 -10.00 3.23 -2.86
N ILE A 101 -9.60 4.49 -2.68
CA ILE A 101 -9.76 5.52 -3.72
C ILE A 101 -8.98 5.14 -4.99
N ILE A 102 -7.72 4.73 -4.88
CA ILE A 102 -6.93 4.38 -6.07
C ILE A 102 -7.29 2.99 -6.62
N GLY A 103 -7.66 2.04 -5.76
CA GLY A 103 -8.02 0.68 -6.15
C GLY A 103 -9.39 0.58 -6.83
N PHE A 104 -10.40 1.25 -6.30
CA PHE A 104 -11.77 1.17 -6.81
C PHE A 104 -12.25 2.41 -7.57
N GLY A 105 -11.60 3.56 -7.37
CA GLY A 105 -11.92 4.78 -8.13
C GLY A 105 -11.43 4.73 -9.59
N SER A 106 -11.59 5.83 -10.31
CA SER A 106 -11.19 5.97 -11.72
C SER A 106 -9.67 6.14 -11.95
N ALA A 107 -8.86 6.09 -10.89
CA ALA A 107 -7.41 6.22 -11.03
C ALA A 107 -6.83 5.04 -11.83
N GLU A 108 -6.09 5.34 -12.89
CA GLU A 108 -5.39 4.36 -13.72
C GLU A 108 -3.91 4.34 -13.38
N TYR A 109 -3.34 3.13 -13.39
CA TYR A 109 -1.91 2.94 -13.19
C TYR A 109 -1.15 3.33 -14.46
N ARG A 110 -0.28 4.33 -14.33
CA ARG A 110 0.61 4.84 -15.37
C ARG A 110 2.00 4.91 -14.74
N ARG A 111 2.88 3.99 -15.12
CA ARG A 111 4.26 3.98 -14.63
C ARG A 111 4.98 5.20 -15.22
N VAL A 112 5.26 6.19 -14.38
CA VAL A 112 5.88 7.50 -14.72
C VAL A 112 7.12 7.78 -13.85
#